data_AF-A0A087CJ17-F1
#
_entry.id   AF-A0A087CJ17-F1
#
_cell.length_a   1.000
_cell.length_b   1.000
_cell.length_c   1.000
_cell.angle_alpha   90.00
_cell.angle_beta   90.00
_cell.angle_gamma   90.00
#
_symmetry.space_group_name_H-M   'P 1'
#
loop_
_entity.id
_entity.type
_entity.pdbx_description
1 polymer ?
#
loop_
_entity_poly.entity_id
_entity_poly.type
_entity_poly.pdbx_seq_one_letter_code
_entity_poly.pdbx_strand_id
1 'polypeptide(L)'
;MRKKRNRGDQATIERPQSYRQAITHFLALLGRERTPMILTVLTNVLSTILFAMVPWITAVVIDDVVEVMSHQEGGDLWNRMQTVILWPILTILFIAVVNFALNYYQERQMARIGESVSLGLRERLSSKMTKLPLSFFDNTQVGEILSKATSDIDKISEVLITGFNQFVYSVLTIGIGIILLFVINTPMALMVVSILLLGSILTGYVSVLNQRLFHNSMSTLSSLSNATEEALAGNLVIKSFGREDRFIKKIDGLIDEQFEAGSRSQFVNFAIYPSIRFVNQCAFILAAFFGGHYAIQGVITIGLVQAFLQYVVQISEPISNAAYIYNSFQGALASIERIHAILQLDEDDNTVHARSLPSETQGGISFRNVSFGYGAAPLLMHDVTFEAKAHQTVAIVGPTGAGKTTLVNLLMRFYEVNAGTIAFDGIPTNTIPREELRKAFGMVLQDTWLFKGTVADNIAYGRADASKDEIIGAAKVAQCDSFIRKLPQGYQTVISSDDGILSQGEQQLLTIARAVLTNPKVMILDEATSSIDTKTEKDIQTAIAGVMKGRTSFVIAHRLSTIRNADLILVMDHGDIIEQGSHAELLARDSFYARLYRTQFS
;
A
#
# COMPACT_ATOMS: atom_id res chain seq x y z
N MET A 1 26.32 -11.67 24.53
CA MET A 1 25.43 -11.43 23.38
C MET A 1 24.16 -12.25 23.52
N ARG A 2 23.08 -11.65 24.06
CA ARG A 2 21.75 -12.27 24.19
C ARG A 2 20.95 -11.89 22.94
N LYS A 3 20.74 -12.85 22.03
CA LYS A 3 19.85 -12.69 20.86
C LYS A 3 18.42 -12.45 21.36
N LYS A 4 17.92 -11.22 21.19
CA LYS A 4 16.48 -10.95 21.20
C LYS A 4 15.86 -11.75 20.06
N ARG A 5 15.03 -12.71 20.44
CA ARG A 5 14.17 -13.48 19.55
C ARG A 5 13.22 -12.47 18.89
N ASN A 6 13.34 -12.27 17.58
CA ASN A 6 12.32 -11.57 16.79
C ASN A 6 10.98 -12.26 17.07
N ARG A 7 10.06 -11.53 17.66
CA ARG A 7 8.64 -11.86 17.61
C ARG A 7 8.26 -11.72 16.15
N GLY A 8 8.06 -12.86 15.48
CA GLY A 8 7.56 -12.90 14.12
C GLY A 8 6.24 -12.15 14.03
N ASP A 9 6.06 -11.49 12.89
CA ASP A 9 4.89 -10.75 12.49
C ASP A 9 3.62 -11.49 12.89
N GLN A 10 2.95 -10.90 13.85
CA GLN A 10 1.56 -11.22 14.09
C GLN A 10 0.80 -10.76 12.84
N ALA A 11 0.13 -11.68 12.15
CA ALA A 11 -1.14 -11.35 11.52
C ALA A 11 -2.19 -11.10 12.63
N THR A 12 -1.87 -10.25 13.60
CA THR A 12 -2.85 -9.66 14.50
C THR A 12 -3.71 -8.78 13.63
N ILE A 13 -5.02 -8.82 13.85
CA ILE A 13 -5.89 -7.69 13.55
C ILE A 13 -5.22 -6.50 14.22
N GLU A 14 -4.46 -5.72 13.45
CA GLU A 14 -3.70 -4.59 13.96
C GLU A 14 -4.73 -3.62 14.53
N ARG A 15 -4.63 -3.36 15.82
CA ARG A 15 -5.53 -2.43 16.51
C ARG A 15 -4.98 -1.03 16.36
N PRO A 16 -5.84 -0.01 16.24
CA PRO A 16 -5.39 1.36 16.27
C PRO A 16 -4.65 1.65 17.58
N GLN A 17 -3.55 2.39 17.50
CA GLN A 17 -2.77 2.86 18.66
C GLN A 17 -3.65 3.76 19.54
N SER A 18 -4.57 4.52 18.94
CA SER A 18 -5.56 5.32 19.65
C SER A 18 -6.90 5.33 18.91
N TYR A 19 -7.85 4.53 19.42
CA TYR A 19 -9.22 4.47 18.88
C TYR A 19 -9.87 5.87 18.73
N ARG A 20 -9.63 6.77 19.70
CA ARG A 20 -10.19 8.13 19.65
C ARG A 20 -9.62 8.93 18.48
N GLN A 21 -8.31 8.86 18.26
CA GLN A 21 -7.67 9.57 17.15
C GLN A 21 -8.08 8.97 15.80
N ALA A 22 -8.05 7.64 15.66
CA ALA A 22 -8.48 6.95 14.44
C ALA A 22 -9.91 7.31 14.04
N ILE A 23 -10.86 7.36 15.01
CA ILE A 23 -12.24 7.79 14.76
C ILE A 23 -12.30 9.27 14.36
N THR A 24 -11.53 10.15 15.00
CA THR A 24 -11.51 11.57 14.60
C THR A 24 -10.97 11.76 13.18
N HIS A 25 -9.96 10.99 12.78
CA HIS A 25 -9.43 11.00 11.41
C HIS A 25 -10.46 10.44 10.41
N PHE A 26 -11.14 9.34 10.74
CA PHE A 26 -12.25 8.81 9.93
C PHE A 26 -13.36 9.85 9.72
N LEU A 27 -13.79 10.53 10.78
CA LEU A 27 -14.81 11.57 10.70
C LEU A 27 -14.35 12.84 9.95
N ALA A 28 -13.04 13.11 9.95
CA ALA A 28 -12.45 14.18 9.15
C ALA A 28 -12.43 13.83 7.65
N LEU A 29 -12.17 12.55 7.31
CA LEU A 29 -12.15 12.06 5.93
C LEU A 29 -13.51 12.19 5.22
N LEU A 30 -14.61 12.06 5.97
CA LEU A 30 -15.95 12.24 5.43
C LEU A 30 -16.21 13.66 4.92
N GLY A 31 -15.49 14.70 5.39
CA GLY A 31 -15.50 16.05 4.82
C GLY A 31 -16.89 16.55 4.40
N ARG A 32 -17.10 16.71 3.08
CA ARG A 32 -18.35 17.15 2.43
C ARG A 32 -19.45 16.09 2.38
N GLU A 33 -19.12 14.82 2.57
CA GLU A 33 -20.02 13.66 2.53
C GLU A 33 -20.76 13.42 3.87
N ARG A 34 -20.58 14.29 4.87
CA ARG A 34 -21.29 14.18 6.17
C ARG A 34 -22.81 14.23 6.04
N THR A 35 -23.35 15.10 5.19
CA THR A 35 -24.80 15.24 5.02
C THR A 35 -25.42 14.01 4.33
N PRO A 36 -24.88 13.52 3.19
CA PRO A 36 -25.30 12.24 2.61
C PRO A 36 -25.24 11.05 3.59
N MET A 37 -24.20 11.00 4.42
CA MET A 37 -24.06 9.95 5.43
C MET A 37 -25.17 10.00 6.48
N ILE A 38 -25.46 11.18 7.04
CA ILE A 38 -26.56 11.36 8.02
C ILE A 38 -27.90 10.96 7.40
N LEU A 39 -28.16 11.39 6.16
CA LEU A 39 -29.39 11.04 5.46
C LEU A 39 -29.51 9.54 5.25
N THR A 40 -28.40 8.87 4.93
CA THR A 40 -28.36 7.40 4.80
C THR A 40 -28.69 6.70 6.12
N VAL A 41 -28.11 7.16 7.24
CA VAL A 41 -28.43 6.64 8.57
C VAL A 41 -29.92 6.80 8.89
N LEU A 42 -30.51 7.97 8.60
CA LEU A 42 -31.93 8.19 8.82
C LEU A 42 -32.81 7.26 7.97
N THR A 43 -32.45 7.07 6.69
CA THR A 43 -33.16 6.12 5.83
C THR A 43 -33.01 4.67 6.29
N ASN A 44 -31.86 4.30 6.86
CA ASN A 44 -31.61 2.97 7.43
C ASN A 44 -32.44 2.74 8.69
N VAL A 45 -32.55 3.74 9.55
CA VAL A 45 -33.45 3.70 10.72
C VAL A 45 -34.89 3.49 10.28
N LEU A 46 -35.36 4.27 9.31
CA LEU A 46 -36.71 4.13 8.78
C LEU A 46 -36.95 2.77 8.13
N SER A 47 -36.03 2.28 7.27
CA SER A 47 -36.17 0.98 6.61
C SER A 47 -36.18 -0.17 7.62
N THR A 48 -35.36 -0.10 8.65
CA THR A 48 -35.30 -1.11 9.72
C THR A 48 -36.58 -1.13 10.54
N ILE A 49 -37.14 0.03 10.91
CA ILE A 49 -38.42 0.11 11.62
C ILE A 49 -39.55 -0.46 10.76
N LEU A 50 -39.62 -0.09 9.48
CA LEU A 50 -40.62 -0.61 8.54
C LEU A 50 -40.52 -2.14 8.41
N PHE A 51 -39.30 -2.68 8.29
CA PHE A 51 -39.08 -4.12 8.22
C PHE A 51 -39.46 -4.84 9.52
N ALA A 52 -39.16 -4.24 10.67
CA ALA A 52 -39.52 -4.79 11.98
C ALA A 52 -41.05 -4.81 12.23
N MET A 53 -41.85 -4.01 11.52
CA MET A 53 -43.31 -4.07 11.63
C MET A 53 -43.93 -5.24 10.87
N VAL A 54 -43.25 -5.84 9.90
CA VAL A 54 -43.81 -6.91 9.04
C VAL A 54 -44.29 -8.13 9.84
N PRO A 55 -43.51 -8.68 10.81
CA PRO A 55 -44.00 -9.79 11.62
C PRO A 55 -45.24 -9.43 12.44
N TRP A 56 -45.31 -8.22 12.99
CA TRP A 56 -46.48 -7.75 13.73
C TRP A 56 -47.73 -7.66 12.85
N ILE A 57 -47.61 -7.11 11.64
CA ILE A 57 -48.72 -7.03 10.69
C ILE A 57 -49.18 -8.45 10.32
N THR A 58 -48.24 -9.38 10.14
CA THR A 58 -48.55 -10.78 9.85
C THR A 58 -49.28 -11.46 11.03
N ALA A 59 -48.91 -11.13 12.28
CA ALA A 59 -49.63 -11.61 13.45
C ALA A 59 -51.10 -11.17 13.45
N VAL A 60 -51.37 -9.88 13.20
CA VAL A 60 -52.73 -9.36 13.13
C VAL A 60 -53.55 -10.08 12.06
N VAL A 61 -52.96 -10.33 10.89
CA VAL A 61 -53.62 -11.12 9.82
C VAL A 61 -54.00 -12.51 10.29
N ILE A 62 -53.08 -13.20 10.97
CA ILE A 62 -53.33 -14.56 11.47
C ILE A 62 -54.46 -14.55 12.50
N ASP A 63 -54.44 -13.59 13.43
CA ASP A 63 -55.47 -13.48 14.46
C ASP A 63 -56.84 -13.19 13.86
N ASP A 64 -56.93 -12.22 12.94
CA ASP A 64 -58.19 -11.87 12.27
C ASP A 64 -58.72 -13.05 11.43
N VAL A 65 -57.84 -13.82 10.77
CA VAL A 65 -58.24 -15.01 10.00
C VAL A 65 -58.76 -16.11 10.92
N VAL A 66 -58.11 -16.35 12.06
CA VAL A 66 -58.56 -17.34 13.05
C VAL A 66 -59.90 -16.92 13.66
N GLU A 67 -60.12 -15.63 13.90
CA GLU A 67 -61.40 -15.10 14.38
C GLU A 67 -62.54 -15.33 13.37
N VAL A 68 -62.31 -15.03 12.08
CA VAL A 68 -63.29 -15.29 11.01
C VAL A 68 -63.63 -16.77 10.88
N MET A 69 -62.63 -17.65 10.98
CA MET A 69 -62.82 -19.10 10.89
C MET A 69 -63.56 -19.69 12.10
N SER A 70 -63.42 -19.10 13.29
CA SER A 70 -64.03 -19.64 14.52
C SER A 70 -65.49 -19.24 14.72
N HIS A 71 -65.98 -18.19 14.04
CA HIS A 71 -67.31 -17.62 14.28
C HIS A 71 -68.33 -17.83 13.15
N GLN A 72 -67.98 -18.37 11.98
CA GLN A 72 -68.92 -18.51 10.85
C GLN A 72 -68.74 -19.78 10.00
N GLU A 73 -69.84 -20.50 9.77
CA GLU A 73 -70.00 -21.52 8.73
C GLU A 73 -70.97 -21.02 7.64
N GLY A 74 -70.51 -20.71 6.43
CA GLY A 74 -71.41 -20.35 5.30
C GLY A 74 -70.89 -19.31 4.29
N GLY A 75 -71.63 -19.13 3.19
CA GLY A 75 -71.20 -18.59 1.88
C GLY A 75 -70.66 -17.15 1.78
N ASP A 76 -70.57 -16.38 2.87
CA ASP A 76 -69.98 -15.02 2.88
C ASP A 76 -68.55 -14.99 3.49
N LEU A 77 -68.05 -16.16 3.90
CA LEU A 77 -66.69 -16.35 4.43
C LEU A 77 -65.62 -15.82 3.47
N TRP A 78 -65.78 -16.10 2.17
CA TRP A 78 -64.81 -15.72 1.14
C TRP A 78 -64.66 -14.20 1.01
N ASN A 79 -65.77 -13.46 1.00
CA ASN A 79 -65.75 -12.00 0.88
C ASN A 79 -65.10 -11.34 2.10
N ARG A 80 -65.42 -11.84 3.31
CA ARG A 80 -64.83 -11.33 4.56
C ARG A 80 -63.35 -11.67 4.68
N MET A 81 -62.96 -12.91 4.35
CA MET A 81 -61.55 -13.30 4.31
C MET A 81 -60.76 -12.43 3.31
N GLN A 82 -61.32 -12.14 2.14
CA GLN A 82 -60.70 -11.25 1.18
C GLN A 82 -60.50 -9.85 1.76
N THR A 83 -61.49 -9.26 2.44
CA THR A 83 -61.35 -7.93 3.04
C THR A 83 -60.34 -7.88 4.19
N VAL A 84 -60.29 -8.92 5.03
CA VAL A 84 -59.37 -9.02 6.17
C VAL A 84 -57.92 -9.21 5.72
N ILE A 85 -57.70 -9.97 4.65
CA ILE A 85 -56.35 -10.30 4.16
C ILE A 85 -55.81 -9.20 3.22
N LEU A 86 -56.67 -8.55 2.44
CA LEU A 86 -56.23 -7.66 1.35
C LEU A 86 -55.51 -6.40 1.87
N TRP A 87 -56.03 -5.72 2.90
CA TRP A 87 -55.40 -4.50 3.43
C TRP A 87 -54.02 -4.75 4.07
N PRO A 88 -53.83 -5.77 4.92
CA PRO A 88 -52.52 -6.11 5.45
C PRO A 88 -51.52 -6.55 4.37
N ILE A 89 -51.96 -7.34 3.37
CA ILE A 89 -51.08 -7.71 2.25
C ILE A 89 -50.65 -6.48 1.46
N LEU A 90 -51.57 -5.56 1.15
CA LEU A 90 -51.23 -4.29 0.48
C LEU A 90 -50.28 -3.45 1.33
N THR A 91 -50.43 -3.47 2.65
CA THR A 91 -49.52 -2.77 3.58
C THR A 91 -48.13 -3.41 3.59
N ILE A 92 -48.02 -4.73 3.63
CA ILE A 92 -46.74 -5.46 3.53
C ILE A 92 -46.09 -5.19 2.18
N LEU A 93 -46.85 -5.20 1.09
CA LEU A 93 -46.35 -4.89 -0.26
C LEU A 93 -45.85 -3.45 -0.34
N PHE A 94 -46.59 -2.49 0.22
CA PHE A 94 -46.17 -1.10 0.30
C PHE A 94 -44.87 -0.95 1.10
N ILE A 95 -44.79 -1.59 2.28
CA ILE A 95 -43.56 -1.63 3.10
C ILE A 95 -42.41 -2.22 2.30
N ALA A 96 -42.61 -3.33 1.57
CA ALA A 96 -41.57 -3.96 0.78
C ALA A 96 -41.04 -3.05 -0.34
N VAL A 97 -41.93 -2.36 -1.07
CA VAL A 97 -41.56 -1.40 -2.13
C VAL A 97 -40.81 -0.20 -1.55
N VAL A 98 -41.29 0.36 -0.44
CA VAL A 98 -40.63 1.49 0.23
C VAL A 98 -39.26 1.07 0.75
N ASN A 99 -39.16 -0.11 1.39
CA ASN A 99 -37.92 -0.65 1.92
C ASN A 99 -36.90 -0.92 0.79
N PHE A 100 -37.34 -1.47 -0.34
CA PHE A 100 -36.51 -1.60 -1.54
C PHE A 100 -35.96 -0.25 -2.01
N ALA A 101 -36.81 0.77 -2.14
CA ALA A 101 -36.38 2.10 -2.57
C ALA A 101 -35.38 2.73 -1.58
N LEU A 102 -35.62 2.58 -0.28
CA LEU A 102 -34.73 3.08 0.78
C LEU A 102 -33.39 2.34 0.76
N ASN A 103 -33.37 1.01 0.66
CA ASN A 103 -32.11 0.25 0.62
C ASN A 103 -31.32 0.54 -0.65
N TYR A 104 -31.98 0.62 -1.82
CA TYR A 104 -31.32 1.00 -3.06
C TYR A 104 -30.67 2.38 -2.96
N TYR A 105 -31.38 3.36 -2.37
CA TYR A 105 -30.83 4.68 -2.11
C TYR A 105 -29.63 4.61 -1.16
N GLN A 106 -29.73 3.85 -0.06
CA GLN A 106 -28.66 3.71 0.93
C GLN A 106 -27.39 3.08 0.34
N GLU A 107 -27.53 1.98 -0.40
CA GLU A 107 -26.41 1.29 -1.05
C GLU A 107 -25.74 2.18 -2.09
N ARG A 108 -26.53 2.85 -2.93
CA ARG A 108 -25.99 3.77 -3.94
C ARG A 108 -25.25 4.95 -3.31
N GLN A 109 -25.79 5.53 -2.24
CA GLN A 109 -25.16 6.65 -1.56
C GLN A 109 -23.88 6.22 -0.84
N MET A 110 -23.87 5.07 -0.15
CA MET A 110 -22.65 4.58 0.50
C MET A 110 -21.59 4.16 -0.51
N ALA A 111 -21.96 3.57 -1.65
CA ALA A 111 -21.03 3.31 -2.75
C ALA A 111 -20.35 4.62 -3.22
N ARG A 112 -21.13 5.68 -3.43
CA ARG A 112 -20.59 6.99 -3.81
C ARG A 112 -19.66 7.58 -2.74
N ILE A 113 -20.05 7.50 -1.46
CA ILE A 113 -19.23 8.02 -0.35
C ILE A 113 -17.92 7.24 -0.24
N GLY A 114 -17.96 5.90 -0.28
CA GLY A 114 -16.79 5.04 -0.22
C GLY A 114 -15.79 5.34 -1.34
N GLU A 115 -16.26 5.39 -2.59
CA GLU A 115 -15.41 5.72 -3.74
C GLU A 115 -14.87 7.14 -3.69
N SER A 116 -15.66 8.13 -3.25
CA SER A 116 -15.18 9.51 -3.11
C SER A 116 -14.08 9.64 -2.05
N VAL A 117 -14.22 8.92 -0.92
CA VAL A 117 -13.19 8.90 0.14
C VAL A 117 -11.94 8.17 -0.36
N SER A 118 -12.10 7.04 -1.04
CA SER A 118 -11.01 6.27 -1.64
C SER A 118 -10.20 7.11 -2.63
N LEU A 119 -10.86 7.78 -3.57
CA LEU A 119 -10.23 8.68 -4.54
C LEU A 119 -9.48 9.81 -3.82
N GLY A 120 -10.12 10.49 -2.86
CA GLY A 120 -9.48 11.59 -2.13
C GLY A 120 -8.25 11.15 -1.33
N LEU A 121 -8.26 9.93 -0.77
CA LEU A 121 -7.09 9.35 -0.11
C LEU A 121 -5.98 9.03 -1.11
N ARG A 122 -6.31 8.43 -2.26
CA ARG A 122 -5.32 8.12 -3.32
C ARG A 122 -4.66 9.38 -3.86
N GLU A 123 -5.44 10.44 -4.12
CA GLU A 123 -4.92 11.73 -4.57
C GLU A 123 -3.97 12.37 -3.54
N ARG A 124 -4.37 12.38 -2.26
CA ARG A 124 -3.53 12.94 -1.18
C ARG A 124 -2.26 12.14 -0.99
N LEU A 125 -2.35 10.81 -0.98
CA LEU A 125 -1.19 9.95 -0.80
C LEU A 125 -0.25 10.07 -2.00
N SER A 126 -0.77 10.02 -3.23
CA SER A 126 0.04 10.22 -4.43
C SER A 126 0.73 11.58 -4.45
N SER A 127 0.01 12.66 -4.09
CA SER A 127 0.59 14.01 -3.97
C SER A 127 1.69 14.04 -2.89
N LYS A 128 1.44 13.43 -1.73
CA LYS A 128 2.42 13.33 -0.64
C LYS A 128 3.69 12.61 -1.09
N MET A 129 3.56 11.46 -1.77
CA MET A 129 4.70 10.67 -2.23
C MET A 129 5.65 11.47 -3.14
N THR A 130 5.15 12.43 -3.93
CA THR A 130 6.02 13.26 -4.78
C THR A 130 6.86 14.28 -4.01
N LYS A 131 6.56 14.50 -2.72
CA LYS A 131 7.20 15.52 -1.87
C LYS A 131 7.96 14.94 -0.68
N LEU A 132 7.84 13.64 -0.42
CA LEU A 132 8.57 12.99 0.67
C LEU A 132 10.07 12.92 0.36
N PRO A 133 10.92 13.04 1.39
CA PRO A 133 12.37 12.90 1.23
C PRO A 133 12.77 11.51 0.75
N LEU A 134 13.89 11.40 0.04
CA LEU A 134 14.43 10.12 -0.44
C LEU A 134 14.69 9.12 0.71
N SER A 135 15.02 9.64 1.89
CA SER A 135 15.20 8.84 3.11
C SER A 135 13.98 7.99 3.48
N PHE A 136 12.76 8.43 3.14
CA PHE A 136 11.56 7.62 3.34
C PHE A 136 11.57 6.39 2.44
N PHE A 137 11.93 6.55 1.15
CA PHE A 137 11.97 5.48 0.16
C PHE A 137 13.13 4.50 0.39
N ASP A 138 14.27 4.99 0.87
CA ASP A 138 15.41 4.12 1.20
C ASP A 138 15.14 3.24 2.43
N ASN A 139 14.23 3.65 3.32
CA ASN A 139 13.87 2.92 4.53
C ASN A 139 12.54 2.16 4.44
N THR A 140 11.76 2.34 3.38
CA THR A 140 10.43 1.74 3.23
C THR A 140 10.38 0.88 1.99
N GLN A 141 9.95 -0.38 2.13
CA GLN A 141 9.83 -1.27 0.98
C GLN A 141 8.74 -0.79 0.02
N VAL A 142 8.99 -0.90 -1.29
CA VAL A 142 8.03 -0.51 -2.34
C VAL A 142 6.69 -1.24 -2.18
N GLY A 143 6.72 -2.53 -1.83
CA GLY A 143 5.51 -3.33 -1.57
C GLY A 143 4.67 -2.80 -0.41
N GLU A 144 5.31 -2.27 0.64
CA GLU A 144 4.62 -1.67 1.78
C GLU A 144 3.90 -0.37 1.37
N ILE A 145 4.56 0.47 0.56
CA ILE A 145 3.97 1.69 0.01
C ILE A 145 2.75 1.35 -0.87
N LEU A 146 2.89 0.36 -1.75
CA LEU A 146 1.81 -0.10 -2.63
C LEU A 146 0.62 -0.64 -1.83
N SER A 147 0.86 -1.44 -0.79
CA SER A 147 -0.20 -1.96 0.07
C SER A 147 -0.97 -0.83 0.77
N LYS A 148 -0.28 0.22 1.23
CA LYS A 148 -0.93 1.38 1.86
C LYS A 148 -1.75 2.22 0.86
N ALA A 149 -1.31 2.29 -0.40
CA ALA A 149 -2.01 3.00 -1.47
C ALA A 149 -3.16 2.21 -2.12
N THR A 150 -3.25 0.91 -1.85
CA THR A 150 -4.26 0.01 -2.44
C THR A 150 -5.07 -0.67 -1.34
N SER A 151 -4.62 -1.81 -0.82
CA SER A 151 -5.29 -2.64 0.17
C SER A 151 -5.82 -1.86 1.38
N ASP A 152 -5.01 -0.95 1.95
CA ASP A 152 -5.46 -0.19 3.13
C ASP A 152 -6.57 0.81 2.81
N ILE A 153 -6.53 1.45 1.64
CA ILE A 153 -7.61 2.31 1.16
C ILE A 153 -8.87 1.48 0.86
N ASP A 154 -8.70 0.30 0.27
CA ASP A 154 -9.80 -0.60 -0.06
C ASP A 154 -10.52 -1.11 1.21
N LYS A 155 -9.79 -1.45 2.28
CA LYS A 155 -10.38 -1.80 3.60
C LYS A 155 -11.23 -0.66 4.17
N ILE A 156 -10.77 0.59 4.03
CA ILE A 156 -11.51 1.77 4.48
C ILE A 156 -12.78 1.94 3.64
N SER A 157 -12.66 1.77 2.33
CA SER A 157 -13.79 1.85 1.40
C SER A 157 -14.82 0.77 1.68
N GLU A 158 -14.41 -0.49 1.88
CA GLU A 158 -15.31 -1.61 2.19
C GLU A 158 -16.15 -1.33 3.45
N VAL A 159 -15.51 -0.83 4.52
CA VAL A 159 -16.22 -0.46 5.74
C VAL A 159 -17.22 0.69 5.50
N LEU A 160 -16.91 1.65 4.64
CA LEU A 160 -17.85 2.72 4.28
C LEU A 160 -19.01 2.21 3.41
N ILE A 161 -18.73 1.36 2.43
CA ILE A 161 -19.73 0.90 1.44
C ILE A 161 -20.70 -0.09 2.07
N THR A 162 -20.19 -1.15 2.71
CA THR A 162 -21.02 -2.26 3.20
C THR A 162 -21.03 -2.33 4.73
N GLY A 163 -19.86 -2.18 5.36
CA GLY A 163 -19.72 -2.40 6.81
C GLY A 163 -20.58 -1.46 7.65
N PHE A 164 -20.62 -0.17 7.32
CA PHE A 164 -21.30 0.84 8.12
C PHE A 164 -22.81 0.69 8.09
N ASN A 165 -23.43 0.55 6.91
CA ASN A 165 -24.87 0.31 6.79
C ASN A 165 -25.29 -0.97 7.49
N GLN A 166 -24.51 -2.05 7.30
CA GLN A 166 -24.82 -3.33 7.93
C GLN A 166 -24.66 -3.27 9.46
N PHE A 167 -23.71 -2.48 9.98
CA PHE A 167 -23.54 -2.26 11.41
C PHE A 167 -24.77 -1.56 12.01
N VAL A 168 -25.20 -0.45 11.40
CA VAL A 168 -26.37 0.32 11.85
C VAL A 168 -27.62 -0.55 11.79
N TYR A 169 -27.85 -1.24 10.66
CA TYR A 169 -28.94 -2.20 10.50
C TYR A 169 -28.92 -3.27 11.60
N SER A 170 -27.74 -3.82 11.91
CA SER A 170 -27.62 -4.90 12.89
C SER A 170 -27.95 -4.43 14.30
N VAL A 171 -27.41 -3.28 14.73
CA VAL A 171 -27.69 -2.70 16.05
C VAL A 171 -29.18 -2.37 16.20
N LEU A 172 -29.77 -1.74 15.18
CA LEU A 172 -31.18 -1.36 15.21
C LEU A 172 -32.11 -2.58 15.20
N THR A 173 -31.84 -3.57 14.35
CA THR A 173 -32.67 -4.79 14.27
C THR A 173 -32.63 -5.58 15.56
N ILE A 174 -31.45 -5.72 16.18
CA ILE A 174 -31.31 -6.37 17.50
C ILE A 174 -32.08 -5.58 18.57
N GLY A 175 -31.88 -4.26 18.63
CA GLY A 175 -32.55 -3.41 19.63
C GLY A 175 -34.07 -3.42 19.51
N ILE A 176 -34.59 -3.16 18.30
CA ILE A 176 -36.03 -3.14 18.01
C ILE A 176 -36.63 -4.53 18.22
N GLY A 177 -35.97 -5.59 17.73
CA GLY A 177 -36.44 -6.96 17.90
C GLY A 177 -36.54 -7.37 19.37
N ILE A 178 -35.51 -7.09 20.18
CA ILE A 178 -35.56 -7.38 21.63
C ILE A 178 -36.71 -6.63 22.30
N ILE A 179 -36.89 -5.34 21.99
CA ILE A 179 -38.02 -4.55 22.52
C ILE A 179 -39.35 -5.22 22.17
N LEU A 180 -39.54 -5.63 20.91
CA LEU A 180 -40.78 -6.28 20.46
C LEU A 180 -41.01 -7.64 21.13
N LEU A 181 -39.96 -8.44 21.38
CA LEU A 181 -40.08 -9.68 22.15
C LEU A 181 -40.61 -9.41 23.58
N PHE A 182 -40.06 -8.40 24.26
CA PHE A 182 -40.51 -8.01 25.61
C PHE A 182 -41.95 -7.47 25.62
N VAL A 183 -42.36 -6.77 24.56
CA VAL A 183 -43.75 -6.30 24.40
C VAL A 183 -44.72 -7.48 24.25
N ILE A 184 -44.34 -8.54 23.55
CA ILE A 184 -45.20 -9.72 23.35
C ILE A 184 -45.31 -10.56 24.63
N ASN A 185 -44.17 -11.00 25.18
CA ASN A 185 -44.16 -11.84 26.38
C ASN A 185 -42.79 -11.81 27.08
N THR A 186 -42.73 -11.22 28.27
CA THR A 186 -41.50 -11.06 29.06
C THR A 186 -40.81 -12.38 29.42
N PRO A 187 -41.48 -13.43 29.95
CA PRO A 187 -40.84 -14.71 30.25
C PRO A 187 -40.17 -15.37 29.03
N MET A 188 -40.88 -15.44 27.89
CA MET A 188 -40.32 -16.00 26.66
C MET A 188 -39.17 -15.15 26.12
N ALA A 189 -39.28 -13.82 26.17
CA ALA A 189 -38.23 -12.91 25.74
C ALA A 189 -36.94 -13.11 26.53
N LEU A 190 -37.03 -13.21 27.86
CA LEU A 190 -35.87 -13.43 28.73
C LEU A 190 -35.17 -14.77 28.44
N MET A 191 -35.96 -15.81 28.17
CA MET A 191 -35.45 -17.12 27.75
C MET A 191 -34.68 -17.03 26.44
N VAL A 192 -35.26 -16.44 25.39
CA VAL A 192 -34.60 -16.29 24.09
C VAL A 192 -33.33 -15.46 24.22
N VAL A 193 -33.38 -14.32 24.90
CA VAL A 193 -32.22 -13.45 25.10
C VAL A 193 -31.10 -14.21 25.83
N SER A 194 -31.44 -15.03 26.81
CA SER A 194 -30.45 -15.86 27.53
C SER A 194 -29.81 -16.91 26.62
N ILE A 195 -30.60 -17.57 25.76
CA ILE A 195 -30.07 -18.54 24.78
C ILE A 195 -29.15 -17.85 23.77
N LEU A 196 -29.55 -16.69 23.25
CA LEU A 196 -28.74 -15.92 22.29
C LEU A 196 -27.45 -15.39 22.93
N LEU A 197 -27.49 -14.96 24.20
CA LEU A 197 -26.29 -14.56 24.95
C LEU A 197 -25.34 -15.74 25.18
N LEU A 198 -25.85 -16.90 25.58
CA LEU A 198 -25.05 -18.13 25.71
C LEU A 198 -24.44 -18.54 24.36
N GLY A 199 -25.20 -18.45 23.28
CA GLY A 199 -24.72 -18.68 21.92
C GLY A 199 -23.61 -17.73 21.50
N SER A 200 -23.73 -16.44 21.87
CA SER A 200 -22.72 -15.43 21.60
C SER A 200 -21.40 -15.74 22.32
N ILE A 201 -21.48 -16.20 23.57
CA ILE A 201 -20.29 -16.64 24.34
C ILE A 201 -19.63 -17.86 23.68
N LEU A 202 -20.43 -18.87 23.31
CA LEU A 202 -19.94 -20.07 22.62
C LEU A 202 -19.27 -19.72 21.29
N THR A 203 -19.91 -18.87 20.50
CA THR A 203 -19.41 -18.40 19.20
C THR A 203 -18.13 -17.59 19.38
N GLY A 204 -18.05 -16.76 20.42
CA GLY A 204 -16.83 -16.04 20.78
C GLY A 204 -15.66 -16.97 21.09
N TYR A 205 -15.91 -18.05 21.85
CA TYR A 205 -14.90 -19.08 22.12
C TYR A 205 -14.42 -19.78 20.84
N VAL A 206 -15.35 -20.21 19.97
CA VAL A 206 -15.02 -20.83 18.67
C VAL A 206 -14.24 -19.85 17.78
N SER A 207 -14.59 -18.57 17.79
CA SER A 207 -13.90 -17.53 17.02
C SER A 207 -12.45 -17.33 17.48
N VAL A 208 -12.18 -17.35 18.80
CA VAL A 208 -10.81 -17.27 19.34
C VAL A 208 -9.99 -18.50 18.94
N LEU A 209 -10.61 -19.69 18.98
CA LEU A 209 -9.96 -20.92 18.50
C LEU A 209 -9.66 -20.82 17.00
N ASN A 210 -10.61 -20.34 16.20
CA ASN A 210 -10.45 -20.14 14.77
C ASN A 210 -9.27 -19.22 14.47
N GLN A 211 -9.17 -18.07 15.15
CA GLN A 211 -8.05 -17.13 14.98
C GLN A 211 -6.68 -17.79 15.25
N ARG A 212 -6.58 -18.63 16.29
CA ARG A 212 -5.32 -19.34 16.60
C ARG A 212 -4.94 -20.35 15.53
N LEU A 213 -5.91 -21.14 15.04
CA LEU A 213 -5.67 -22.12 13.99
C LEU A 213 -5.38 -21.47 12.63
N PHE A 214 -6.11 -20.39 12.31
CA PHE A 214 -5.88 -19.58 11.13
C PHE A 214 -4.47 -19.00 11.10
N HIS A 215 -3.98 -18.51 12.24
CA HIS A 215 -2.60 -18.06 12.35
C HIS A 215 -1.59 -19.17 12.06
N ASN A 216 -1.81 -20.37 12.61
CA ASN A 216 -0.93 -21.51 12.35
C ASN A 216 -0.95 -21.92 10.86
N SER A 217 -2.14 -21.92 10.23
CA SER A 217 -2.29 -22.18 8.80
C SER A 217 -1.63 -21.09 7.94
N MET A 218 -1.73 -19.81 8.32
CA MET A 218 -1.06 -18.75 7.59
C MET A 218 0.47 -18.86 7.70
N SER A 219 0.99 -19.20 8.89
CA SER A 219 2.44 -19.38 9.10
C SER A 219 3.03 -20.55 8.29
N THR A 220 2.30 -21.65 8.18
CA THR A 220 2.71 -22.82 7.38
C THR A 220 2.60 -22.50 5.88
N LEU A 221 1.55 -21.79 5.46
CA LEU A 221 1.42 -21.27 4.09
C LEU A 221 2.56 -20.33 3.72
N SER A 222 2.93 -19.38 4.59
CA SER A 222 4.07 -18.49 4.35
C SER A 222 5.38 -19.26 4.21
N SER A 223 5.59 -20.31 5.02
CA SER A 223 6.79 -21.14 4.94
C SER A 223 6.86 -21.90 3.61
N LEU A 224 5.72 -22.45 3.16
CA LEU A 224 5.58 -23.09 1.85
C LEU A 224 5.81 -22.10 0.69
N SER A 225 5.19 -20.92 0.74
CA SER A 225 5.35 -19.87 -0.28
C SER A 225 6.80 -19.40 -0.37
N ASN A 226 7.45 -19.13 0.77
CA ASN A 226 8.85 -18.70 0.81
C ASN A 226 9.79 -19.78 0.24
N ALA A 227 9.57 -21.05 0.60
CA ALA A 227 10.37 -22.15 0.06
C ALA A 227 10.15 -22.32 -1.45
N THR A 228 8.93 -22.08 -1.93
CA THR A 228 8.59 -22.14 -3.36
C THR A 228 9.23 -20.98 -4.12
N GLU A 229 9.19 -19.77 -3.57
CA GLU A 229 9.85 -18.59 -4.13
C GLU A 229 11.38 -18.78 -4.20
N GLU A 230 12.00 -19.30 -3.13
CA GLU A 230 13.42 -19.68 -3.11
C GLU A 230 13.73 -20.71 -4.22
N ALA A 231 12.85 -21.69 -4.43
CA ALA A 231 13.01 -22.71 -5.47
C ALA A 231 12.99 -22.11 -6.88
N LEU A 232 12.02 -21.22 -7.14
CA LEU A 232 11.82 -20.62 -8.44
C LEU A 232 12.93 -19.62 -8.78
N ALA A 233 13.31 -18.78 -7.81
CA ALA A 233 14.44 -17.86 -7.95
C ALA A 233 15.77 -18.62 -8.09
N GLY A 234 15.94 -19.70 -7.33
CA GLY A 234 17.13 -20.56 -7.33
C GLY A 234 17.11 -21.69 -8.37
N ASN A 235 16.15 -21.72 -9.30
CA ASN A 235 15.92 -22.87 -10.18
C ASN A 235 17.15 -23.25 -10.99
N LEU A 236 17.90 -22.27 -11.50
CA LEU A 236 19.15 -22.51 -12.22
C LEU A 236 20.19 -23.23 -11.35
N VAL A 237 20.28 -22.88 -10.07
CA VAL A 237 21.19 -23.51 -9.12
C VAL A 237 20.71 -24.93 -8.77
N ILE A 238 19.41 -25.12 -8.58
CA ILE A 238 18.85 -26.45 -8.29
C ILE A 238 19.16 -27.41 -9.46
N LYS A 239 18.93 -26.96 -10.71
CA LYS A 239 19.22 -27.75 -11.91
C LYS A 239 20.71 -27.98 -12.13
N SER A 240 21.54 -26.96 -11.95
CA SER A 240 22.99 -27.10 -12.19
C SER A 240 23.65 -28.10 -11.24
N PHE A 241 23.11 -28.26 -10.03
CA PHE A 241 23.58 -29.24 -9.05
C PHE A 241 22.76 -30.54 -9.00
N GLY A 242 21.74 -30.70 -9.86
CA GLY A 242 20.90 -31.91 -9.92
C GLY A 242 20.20 -32.22 -8.59
N ARG A 243 19.65 -31.21 -7.91
CA ARG A 243 19.06 -31.33 -6.56
C ARG A 243 17.52 -31.27 -6.54
N GLU A 244 16.87 -31.47 -7.68
CA GLU A 244 15.41 -31.39 -7.84
C GLU A 244 14.68 -32.28 -6.82
N ASP A 245 15.02 -33.57 -6.74
CA ASP A 245 14.34 -34.52 -5.84
C ASP A 245 14.44 -34.13 -4.36
N ARG A 246 15.58 -33.55 -3.96
CA ARG A 246 15.78 -33.10 -2.58
C ARG A 246 14.87 -31.90 -2.28
N PHE A 247 14.73 -31.00 -3.24
CA PHE A 247 13.91 -29.82 -3.08
C PHE A 247 12.42 -30.17 -3.11
N ILE A 248 12.00 -31.06 -4.02
CA ILE A 248 10.63 -31.58 -4.06
C ILE A 248 10.26 -32.23 -2.71
N LYS A 249 11.12 -33.09 -2.14
CA LYS A 249 10.87 -33.67 -0.80
C LYS A 249 10.74 -32.64 0.31
N LYS A 250 11.49 -31.53 0.25
CA LYS A 250 11.36 -30.41 1.20
C LYS A 250 9.99 -29.73 1.05
N ILE A 251 9.56 -29.49 -0.19
CA ILE A 251 8.27 -28.89 -0.49
C ILE A 251 7.11 -29.82 -0.10
N ASP A 252 7.20 -31.12 -0.38
CA ASP A 252 6.17 -32.10 0.01
C ASP A 252 5.94 -32.09 1.52
N GLY A 253 7.01 -32.05 2.33
CA GLY A 253 6.88 -31.93 3.79
C GLY A 253 6.18 -30.63 4.23
N LEU A 254 6.45 -29.51 3.57
CA LEU A 254 5.77 -28.23 3.85
C LEU A 254 4.30 -28.24 3.39
N ILE A 255 4.00 -28.95 2.29
CA ILE A 255 2.63 -29.17 1.82
C ILE A 255 1.85 -29.97 2.86
N ASP A 256 2.44 -31.03 3.42
CA ASP A 256 1.80 -31.85 4.46
C ASP A 256 1.51 -31.04 5.74
N GLU A 257 2.49 -30.24 6.20
CA GLU A 257 2.31 -29.32 7.33
C GLU A 257 1.18 -28.31 7.07
N GLN A 258 1.15 -27.72 5.88
CA GLN A 258 0.09 -26.80 5.46
C GLN A 258 -1.27 -27.49 5.35
N PHE A 259 -1.30 -28.74 4.88
CA PHE A 259 -2.53 -29.53 4.79
C PHE A 259 -3.12 -29.80 6.17
N GLU A 260 -2.30 -30.22 7.15
CA GLU A 260 -2.78 -30.47 8.52
C GLU A 260 -3.28 -29.19 9.19
N ALA A 261 -2.49 -28.12 9.13
CA ALA A 261 -2.84 -26.84 9.73
C ALA A 261 -4.07 -26.21 9.06
N GLY A 262 -4.07 -26.20 7.72
CA GLY A 262 -5.16 -25.66 6.89
C GLY A 262 -6.46 -26.43 7.08
N SER A 263 -6.44 -27.76 7.07
CA SER A 263 -7.64 -28.57 7.26
C SER A 263 -8.28 -28.34 8.63
N ARG A 264 -7.48 -28.30 9.70
CA ARG A 264 -7.99 -27.99 11.06
C ARG A 264 -8.56 -26.58 11.14
N SER A 265 -7.88 -25.59 10.56
CA SER A 265 -8.37 -24.21 10.52
C SER A 265 -9.68 -24.09 9.75
N GLN A 266 -9.78 -24.69 8.56
CA GLN A 266 -10.98 -24.64 7.74
C GLN A 266 -12.16 -25.37 8.40
N PHE A 267 -11.91 -26.51 9.05
CA PHE A 267 -12.96 -27.21 9.79
C PHE A 267 -13.58 -26.32 10.88
N VAL A 268 -12.75 -25.66 11.69
CA VAL A 268 -13.26 -24.75 12.74
C VAL A 268 -13.96 -23.53 12.13
N ASN A 269 -13.42 -22.97 11.05
CA ASN A 269 -14.04 -21.85 10.35
C ASN A 269 -15.46 -22.20 9.83
N PHE A 270 -15.61 -23.34 9.17
CA PHE A 270 -16.91 -23.80 8.67
C PHE A 270 -17.85 -24.29 9.77
N ALA A 271 -17.34 -24.67 10.94
CA ALA A 271 -18.16 -25.05 12.09
C ALA A 271 -18.88 -23.86 12.75
N ILE A 272 -18.38 -22.62 12.58
CA ILE A 272 -18.96 -21.41 13.19
C ILE A 272 -20.43 -21.24 12.80
N TYR A 273 -20.74 -21.26 11.50
CA TYR A 273 -22.10 -21.00 11.02
C TYR A 273 -23.11 -22.09 11.45
N PRO A 274 -22.82 -23.40 11.32
CA PRO A 274 -23.63 -24.47 11.91
C PRO A 274 -23.83 -24.33 13.43
N SER A 275 -22.80 -23.93 14.19
CA SER A 275 -22.94 -23.71 15.64
C SER A 275 -23.91 -22.58 15.97
N ILE A 276 -23.80 -21.44 15.27
CA ILE A 276 -24.73 -20.32 15.40
C ILE A 276 -26.15 -20.76 15.04
N ARG A 277 -26.30 -21.44 13.89
CA ARG A 277 -27.59 -21.95 13.43
C ARG A 277 -28.22 -22.93 14.42
N PHE A 278 -27.42 -23.80 15.04
CA PHE A 278 -27.90 -24.73 16.06
C PHE A 278 -28.47 -24.00 17.28
N VAL A 279 -27.76 -23.00 17.81
CA VAL A 279 -28.27 -22.17 18.91
C VAL A 279 -29.58 -21.49 18.52
N ASN A 280 -29.63 -20.88 17.32
CA ASN A 280 -30.81 -20.18 16.82
C ASN A 280 -32.01 -21.13 16.68
N GLN A 281 -31.76 -22.36 16.21
CA GLN A 281 -32.80 -23.37 16.07
C GLN A 281 -33.32 -23.85 17.43
N CYS A 282 -32.45 -23.98 18.43
CA CYS A 282 -32.86 -24.28 19.81
C CYS A 282 -33.75 -23.16 20.38
N ALA A 283 -33.36 -21.89 20.18
CA ALA A 283 -34.17 -20.74 20.58
C ALA A 283 -35.54 -20.75 19.89
N PHE A 284 -35.58 -21.05 18.59
CA PHE A 284 -36.81 -21.16 17.81
C PHE A 284 -37.73 -22.29 18.33
N ILE A 285 -37.19 -23.50 18.56
CA ILE A 285 -37.97 -24.65 19.04
C ILE A 285 -38.55 -24.37 20.43
N LEU A 286 -37.75 -23.83 21.35
CA LEU A 286 -38.22 -23.49 22.69
C LEU A 286 -39.26 -22.37 22.65
N ALA A 287 -39.05 -21.33 21.83
CA ALA A 287 -40.03 -20.29 21.61
C ALA A 287 -41.34 -20.84 21.04
N ALA A 288 -41.28 -21.81 20.13
CA ALA A 288 -42.48 -22.45 19.56
C ALA A 288 -43.21 -23.31 20.60
N PHE A 289 -42.48 -24.07 21.42
CA PHE A 289 -43.04 -24.89 22.48
C PHE A 289 -43.76 -24.05 23.54
N PHE A 290 -43.08 -23.06 24.11
CA PHE A 290 -43.68 -22.18 25.12
C PHE A 290 -44.73 -21.25 24.51
N GLY A 291 -44.52 -20.78 23.28
CA GLY A 291 -45.51 -19.99 22.55
C GLY A 291 -46.81 -20.76 22.35
N GLY A 292 -46.74 -22.02 21.90
CA GLY A 292 -47.90 -22.90 21.80
C GLY A 292 -48.57 -23.16 23.15
N HIS A 293 -47.79 -23.39 24.21
CA HIS A 293 -48.33 -23.55 25.57
C HIS A 293 -49.10 -22.31 26.05
N TYR A 294 -48.53 -21.12 25.89
CA TYR A 294 -49.19 -19.86 26.25
C TYR A 294 -50.38 -19.53 25.36
N ALA A 295 -50.36 -19.92 24.09
CA ALA A 295 -51.51 -19.79 23.20
C ALA A 295 -52.68 -20.68 23.63
N ILE A 296 -52.41 -21.93 24.02
CA ILE A 296 -53.43 -22.84 24.57
C ILE A 296 -54.04 -22.28 25.87
N GLN A 297 -53.24 -21.61 26.69
CA GLN A 297 -53.71 -20.94 27.91
C GLN A 297 -54.44 -19.61 27.65
N GLY A 298 -54.45 -19.11 26.41
CA GLY A 298 -55.04 -17.82 26.06
C GLY A 298 -54.24 -16.60 26.55
N VAL A 299 -52.97 -16.77 26.92
CA VAL A 299 -52.09 -15.67 27.37
C VAL A 299 -51.59 -14.82 26.20
N ILE A 300 -51.36 -15.47 25.04
CA ILE A 300 -50.95 -14.83 23.79
C ILE A 300 -51.76 -15.43 22.64
N THR A 301 -51.95 -14.66 21.57
CA THR A 301 -52.66 -15.12 20.37
C THR A 301 -51.74 -15.95 19.46
N ILE A 302 -52.33 -16.69 18.51
CA ILE A 302 -51.57 -17.52 17.55
C ILE A 302 -50.72 -16.63 16.64
N GLY A 303 -51.25 -15.47 16.22
CA GLY A 303 -50.52 -14.46 15.49
C GLY A 303 -49.31 -13.95 16.26
N LEU A 304 -49.47 -13.60 17.53
CA LEU A 304 -48.35 -13.14 18.36
C LEU A 304 -47.27 -14.22 18.57
N VAL A 305 -47.64 -15.50 18.65
CA VAL A 305 -46.66 -16.61 18.63
C VAL A 305 -45.87 -16.60 17.32
N GLN A 306 -46.55 -16.45 16.19
CA GLN A 306 -45.91 -16.39 14.87
C GLN A 306 -44.97 -15.18 14.73
N ALA A 307 -45.39 -13.99 15.17
CA ALA A 307 -44.53 -12.81 15.19
C ALA A 307 -43.31 -13.02 16.09
N PHE A 308 -43.50 -13.61 17.27
CA PHE A 308 -42.41 -13.92 18.20
C PHE A 308 -41.37 -14.84 17.54
N LEU A 309 -41.81 -15.90 16.86
CA LEU A 309 -40.92 -16.80 16.12
C LEU A 309 -40.14 -16.10 15.00
N GLN A 310 -40.78 -15.18 14.27
CA GLN A 310 -40.09 -14.39 13.26
C GLN A 310 -39.05 -13.43 13.85
N TYR A 311 -39.37 -12.77 14.97
CA TYR A 311 -38.41 -11.89 15.65
C TYR A 311 -37.19 -12.65 16.17
N VAL A 312 -37.36 -13.88 16.67
CA VAL A 312 -36.23 -14.75 17.06
C VAL A 312 -35.26 -14.94 15.89
N VAL A 313 -35.77 -15.24 14.69
CA VAL A 313 -34.94 -15.40 13.48
C VAL A 313 -34.31 -14.07 13.07
N GLN A 314 -35.10 -12.99 13.07
CA GLN A 314 -34.67 -11.65 12.61
C GLN A 314 -33.54 -11.06 13.45
N ILE A 315 -33.49 -11.34 14.76
CA ILE A 315 -32.42 -10.87 15.66
C ILE A 315 -31.15 -11.70 15.49
N SER A 316 -31.29 -12.99 15.19
CA SER A 316 -30.20 -13.96 15.25
C SER A 316 -29.12 -13.77 14.17
N GLU A 317 -29.51 -13.39 12.95
CA GLU A 317 -28.58 -13.16 11.84
C GLU A 317 -27.74 -11.88 12.02
N PRO A 318 -28.33 -10.71 12.34
CA PRO A 318 -27.60 -9.49 12.72
C PRO A 318 -26.51 -9.65 13.78
N ILE A 319 -26.73 -10.50 14.80
CA ILE A 319 -25.72 -10.74 15.85
C ILE A 319 -24.42 -11.27 15.24
N SER A 320 -24.53 -12.18 14.27
CA SER A 320 -23.37 -12.78 13.60
C SER A 320 -22.66 -11.77 12.70
N ASN A 321 -23.44 -10.99 11.95
CA ASN A 321 -22.92 -9.95 11.06
C ASN A 321 -22.22 -8.83 11.85
N ALA A 322 -22.77 -8.40 12.98
CA ALA A 322 -22.17 -7.38 13.83
C ALA A 322 -20.75 -7.74 14.30
N ALA A 323 -20.52 -9.02 14.64
CA ALA A 323 -19.20 -9.50 15.04
C ALA A 323 -18.17 -9.46 13.90
N TYR A 324 -18.57 -9.84 12.68
CA TYR A 324 -17.72 -9.73 11.49
C TYR A 324 -17.34 -8.28 11.21
N ILE A 325 -18.36 -7.41 11.19
CA ILE A 325 -18.20 -5.99 10.90
C ILE A 325 -17.30 -5.29 11.93
N TYR A 326 -17.43 -5.65 13.21
CA TYR A 326 -16.56 -5.11 14.25
C TYR A 326 -15.06 -5.36 13.95
N ASN A 327 -14.71 -6.56 13.47
CA ASN A 327 -13.33 -6.86 13.06
C ASN A 327 -12.90 -6.03 11.83
N SER A 328 -13.77 -5.87 10.83
CA SER A 328 -13.50 -5.03 9.66
C SER A 328 -13.30 -3.56 10.04
N PHE A 329 -14.11 -3.02 10.97
CA PHE A 329 -13.93 -1.67 11.51
C PHE A 329 -12.57 -1.50 12.20
N GLN A 330 -12.12 -2.48 12.98
CA GLN A 330 -10.78 -2.43 13.59
C GLN A 330 -9.68 -2.34 12.52
N GLY A 331 -9.77 -3.19 11.49
CA GLY A 331 -8.82 -3.18 10.37
C GLY A 331 -8.79 -1.87 9.58
N ALA A 332 -9.97 -1.26 9.34
CA ALA A 332 -10.07 0.03 8.68
C ALA A 332 -9.48 1.16 9.53
N LEU A 333 -9.72 1.17 10.85
CA LEU A 333 -9.16 2.19 11.74
C LEU A 333 -7.62 2.12 11.79
N ALA A 334 -7.03 0.92 11.82
CA ALA A 334 -5.58 0.77 11.74
C ALA A 334 -5.00 1.20 10.38
N SER A 335 -5.72 0.90 9.29
CA SER A 335 -5.37 1.36 7.93
C SER A 335 -5.36 2.90 7.85
N ILE A 336 -6.32 3.56 8.50
CA ILE A 336 -6.37 5.03 8.58
C ILE A 336 -5.18 5.60 9.34
N GLU A 337 -4.80 5.01 10.47
CA GLU A 337 -3.64 5.48 11.22
C GLU A 337 -2.35 5.38 10.39
N ARG A 338 -2.14 4.27 9.65
CA ARG A 338 -0.97 4.10 8.78
C ARG A 338 -0.92 5.12 7.65
N ILE A 339 -2.05 5.35 6.97
CA ILE A 339 -2.13 6.35 5.91
C ILE A 339 -1.92 7.74 6.49
N HIS A 340 -2.54 8.04 7.63
CA HIS A 340 -2.39 9.34 8.30
C HIS A 340 -0.95 9.59 8.73
N ALA A 341 -0.25 8.57 9.25
CA ALA A 341 1.15 8.66 9.62
C ALA A 341 2.02 9.08 8.42
N ILE A 342 1.78 8.53 7.23
CA ILE A 342 2.50 8.94 6.00
C ILE A 342 2.15 10.38 5.62
N LEU A 343 0.86 10.75 5.67
CA LEU A 343 0.43 12.11 5.33
C LEU A 343 1.03 13.18 6.25
N GLN A 344 1.39 12.81 7.48
CA GLN A 344 2.01 13.68 8.48
C GLN A 344 3.55 13.71 8.44
N LEU A 345 4.19 12.85 7.64
CA LEU A 345 5.65 12.91 7.48
C LEU A 345 6.06 14.27 6.91
N ASP A 346 7.21 14.77 7.36
CA ASP A 346 7.75 16.03 6.84
C ASP A 346 8.05 15.91 5.34
N GLU A 347 7.73 16.97 4.61
CA GLU A 347 8.01 17.10 3.17
C GLU A 347 9.38 17.75 2.97
N ASP A 348 9.97 17.54 1.79
CA ASP A 348 11.12 18.30 1.34
C ASP A 348 10.73 19.78 1.16
N ASP A 349 10.92 20.60 2.21
CA ASP A 349 10.60 22.03 2.19
C ASP A 349 11.55 22.79 1.26
N ASN A 350 10.99 23.35 0.18
CA ASN A 350 11.71 24.13 -0.82
C ASN A 350 11.65 25.65 -0.59
N THR A 351 10.97 26.14 0.46
CA THR A 351 10.37 27.49 0.40
C THR A 351 10.91 28.53 1.39
N VAL A 352 11.46 28.14 2.53
CA VAL A 352 11.65 29.11 3.64
C VAL A 352 12.76 30.14 3.37
N HIS A 353 13.77 29.85 2.52
CA HIS A 353 14.86 30.77 2.19
C HIS A 353 15.37 30.65 0.74
N ALA A 354 14.46 30.47 -0.21
CA ALA A 354 14.81 30.24 -1.62
C ALA A 354 15.48 31.45 -2.29
N ARG A 355 16.71 31.26 -2.78
CA ARG A 355 17.38 32.10 -3.76
C ARG A 355 17.39 31.38 -5.09
N SER A 356 16.90 32.04 -6.14
CA SER A 356 17.05 31.52 -7.49
C SER A 356 18.51 31.54 -7.92
N LEU A 357 18.88 30.55 -8.72
CA LEU A 357 20.16 30.52 -9.41
C LEU A 357 20.24 31.70 -10.39
N PRO A 358 21.43 32.30 -10.56
CA PRO A 358 21.67 33.24 -11.65
C PRO A 358 21.34 32.60 -13.01
N SER A 359 20.97 33.43 -13.99
CA SER A 359 20.70 32.95 -15.36
C SER A 359 21.93 32.29 -16.02
N GLU A 360 23.13 32.65 -15.55
CA GLU A 360 24.39 32.06 -16.00
C GLU A 360 25.12 31.41 -14.83
N THR A 361 25.13 30.08 -14.81
CA THR A 361 25.86 29.25 -13.85
C THR A 361 27.03 28.55 -14.54
N GLN A 362 28.18 28.52 -13.86
CA GLN A 362 29.44 27.95 -14.34
C GLN A 362 29.62 26.50 -13.88
N GLY A 363 28.98 26.11 -12.78
CA GLY A 363 28.98 24.74 -12.26
C GLY A 363 30.15 24.43 -11.31
N GLY A 364 30.70 25.43 -10.63
CA GLY A 364 31.66 25.22 -9.54
C GLY A 364 30.99 24.64 -8.30
N ILE A 365 31.66 23.71 -7.62
CA ILE A 365 31.16 23.05 -6.40
C ILE A 365 32.20 23.21 -5.30
N SER A 366 31.76 23.54 -4.09
CA SER A 366 32.64 23.51 -2.91
C SER A 366 31.96 22.83 -1.72
N PHE A 367 32.74 21.99 -1.04
CA PHE A 367 32.41 21.37 0.23
C PHE A 367 33.31 22.00 1.28
N ARG A 368 32.71 22.49 2.37
CA ARG A 368 33.43 23.12 3.48
C ARG A 368 33.03 22.48 4.79
N ASN A 369 33.95 21.72 5.37
CA ASN A 369 33.82 21.04 6.66
C ASN A 369 32.52 20.26 6.80
N VAL A 370 32.18 19.48 5.77
CA VAL A 370 30.91 18.76 5.71
C VAL A 370 30.98 17.51 6.58
N SER A 371 30.02 17.39 7.50
CA SER A 371 29.79 16.17 8.29
C SER A 371 28.40 15.61 7.97
N PHE A 372 28.30 14.30 7.81
CA PHE A 372 27.05 13.64 7.42
C PHE A 372 26.91 12.22 7.98
N GLY A 373 25.69 11.86 8.40
CA GLY A 373 25.28 10.50 8.75
C GLY A 373 23.80 10.26 8.40
N TYR A 374 23.44 9.01 8.11
CA TYR A 374 22.06 8.65 7.76
C TYR A 374 21.18 8.53 9.00
N GLY A 375 20.21 9.43 9.14
CA GLY A 375 19.24 9.40 10.24
C GLY A 375 19.91 9.51 11.62
N ALA A 376 19.62 8.56 12.51
CA ALA A 376 20.20 8.51 13.85
C ALA A 376 21.50 7.67 13.94
N ALA A 377 22.04 7.22 12.80
CA ALA A 377 23.29 6.46 12.77
C ALA A 377 24.50 7.35 13.13
N PRO A 378 25.65 6.76 13.53
CA PRO A 378 26.91 7.50 13.64
C PRO A 378 27.25 8.23 12.34
N LEU A 379 28.00 9.33 12.46
CA LEU A 379 28.49 10.07 11.30
C LEU A 379 29.30 9.14 10.39
N LEU A 380 28.97 9.15 9.10
CA LEU A 380 29.74 8.48 8.06
C LEU A 380 30.87 9.39 7.58
N MET A 381 30.59 10.69 7.42
CA MET A 381 31.54 11.72 7.00
C MET A 381 31.78 12.68 8.15
N HIS A 382 33.02 13.01 8.44
CA HIS A 382 33.40 13.85 9.58
C HIS A 382 33.86 15.23 9.14
N ASP A 383 34.73 15.32 8.13
CA ASP A 383 35.31 16.60 7.67
C ASP A 383 35.64 16.56 6.17
N VAL A 384 34.60 16.52 5.34
CA VAL A 384 34.76 16.53 3.89
C VAL A 384 34.90 17.96 3.38
N THR A 385 36.09 18.30 2.87
CA THR A 385 36.43 19.62 2.32
C THR A 385 37.16 19.49 0.98
N PHE A 386 36.59 20.05 -0.09
CA PHE A 386 37.23 20.17 -1.40
C PHE A 386 36.56 21.25 -2.26
N GLU A 387 37.23 21.66 -3.33
CA GLU A 387 36.71 22.60 -4.32
C GLU A 387 36.91 22.04 -5.74
N ALA A 388 35.82 21.93 -6.48
CA ALA A 388 35.81 21.59 -7.90
C ALA A 388 35.49 22.85 -8.71
N LYS A 389 36.44 23.27 -9.55
CA LYS A 389 36.29 24.45 -10.41
C LYS A 389 35.31 24.15 -11.56
N ALA A 390 34.75 25.20 -12.13
CA ALA A 390 33.92 25.09 -13.32
C ALA A 390 34.66 24.36 -14.45
N HIS A 391 33.96 23.45 -15.14
CA HIS A 391 34.47 22.65 -16.25
C HIS A 391 35.58 21.66 -15.89
N GLN A 392 35.79 21.40 -14.60
CA GLN A 392 36.79 20.46 -14.10
C GLN A 392 36.24 19.03 -14.05
N THR A 393 37.07 18.05 -14.41
CA THR A 393 36.76 16.63 -14.23
C THR A 393 37.33 16.13 -12.90
N VAL A 394 36.45 15.66 -12.02
CA VAL A 394 36.76 15.16 -10.68
C VAL A 394 36.51 13.65 -10.63
N ALA A 395 37.54 12.85 -10.41
CA ALA A 395 37.42 11.41 -10.20
C ALA A 395 37.30 11.08 -8.70
N ILE A 396 36.30 10.29 -8.32
CA ILE A 396 36.09 9.81 -6.96
C ILE A 396 36.54 8.34 -6.90
N VAL A 397 37.57 8.06 -6.10
CA VAL A 397 38.23 6.75 -6.03
C VAL A 397 38.26 6.26 -4.59
N GLY A 398 38.12 4.96 -4.37
CA GLY A 398 38.21 4.35 -3.04
C GLY A 398 37.58 2.96 -3.00
N PRO A 399 37.79 2.18 -1.93
CA PRO A 399 37.19 0.86 -1.78
C PRO A 399 35.66 0.90 -1.74
N THR A 400 35.01 -0.26 -1.94
CA THR A 400 33.57 -0.40 -1.71
C THR A 400 33.24 -0.01 -0.27
N GLY A 401 32.21 0.82 -0.07
CA GLY A 401 31.85 1.34 1.26
C GLY A 401 32.62 2.58 1.72
N ALA A 402 33.53 3.14 0.91
CA ALA A 402 34.29 4.35 1.26
C ALA A 402 33.47 5.67 1.32
N GLY A 403 32.17 5.64 1.01
CA GLY A 403 31.31 6.84 1.01
C GLY A 403 31.14 7.54 -0.35
N LYS A 404 31.60 6.96 -1.46
CA LYS A 404 31.51 7.53 -2.82
C LYS A 404 30.07 7.86 -3.25
N THR A 405 29.16 6.90 -3.10
CA THR A 405 27.73 7.09 -3.41
C THR A 405 27.09 8.11 -2.49
N THR A 406 27.50 8.16 -1.22
CA THR A 406 27.01 9.18 -0.28
C THR A 406 27.45 10.58 -0.69
N LEU A 407 28.68 10.76 -1.16
CA LEU A 407 29.15 12.05 -1.67
C LEU A 407 28.29 12.53 -2.85
N VAL A 408 27.94 11.62 -3.76
CA VAL A 408 27.03 11.88 -4.88
C VAL A 408 25.61 12.23 -4.41
N ASN A 409 25.09 11.53 -3.40
CA ASN A 409 23.76 11.82 -2.85
C ASN A 409 23.70 13.21 -2.19
N LEU A 410 24.80 13.66 -1.58
CA LEU A 410 24.92 15.02 -1.03
C LEU A 410 25.04 16.08 -2.13
N LEU A 411 25.78 15.81 -3.22
CA LEU A 411 25.86 16.69 -4.39
C LEU A 411 24.47 16.97 -5.00
N MET A 412 23.64 15.92 -5.12
CA MET A 412 22.28 16.03 -5.65
C MET A 412 21.27 16.58 -4.63
N ARG A 413 21.72 16.87 -3.40
CA ARG A 413 20.89 17.27 -2.26
C ARG A 413 19.68 16.33 -2.10
N PHE A 414 19.93 15.03 -2.15
CA PHE A 414 18.95 14.02 -1.72
C PHE A 414 18.86 13.95 -0.19
N TYR A 415 19.95 14.35 0.47
CA TYR A 415 20.09 14.44 1.91
C TYR A 415 20.63 15.82 2.30
N GLU A 416 20.21 16.30 3.47
CA GLU A 416 20.80 17.50 4.09
C GLU A 416 22.02 17.09 4.93
N VAL A 417 23.01 17.97 5.00
CA VAL A 417 24.23 17.75 5.81
C VAL A 417 23.95 17.98 7.29
N ASN A 418 24.64 17.27 8.18
CA ASN A 418 24.54 17.50 9.63
C ASN A 418 25.31 18.76 10.07
N ALA A 419 26.45 19.01 9.44
CA ALA A 419 27.29 20.19 9.66
C ALA A 419 28.06 20.56 8.37
N GLY A 420 28.60 21.78 8.33
CA GLY A 420 29.34 22.30 7.19
C GLY A 420 28.44 22.94 6.13
N THR A 421 28.99 23.17 4.93
CA THR A 421 28.24 23.79 3.82
C THR A 421 28.68 23.25 2.48
N ILE A 422 27.70 22.91 1.64
CA ILE A 422 27.89 22.61 0.22
C ILE A 422 27.37 23.80 -0.58
N ALA A 423 28.19 24.35 -1.47
CA ALA A 423 27.82 25.50 -2.30
C ALA A 423 28.00 25.21 -3.80
N PHE A 424 27.04 25.69 -4.59
CA PHE A 424 27.03 25.67 -6.05
C PHE A 424 27.27 27.10 -6.55
N ASP A 425 28.34 27.34 -7.31
CA ASP A 425 28.80 28.68 -7.74
C ASP A 425 28.89 29.68 -6.58
N GLY A 426 29.30 29.20 -5.40
CA GLY A 426 29.44 30.00 -4.18
C GLY A 426 28.13 30.23 -3.41
N ILE A 427 26.99 29.78 -3.93
CA ILE A 427 25.68 29.88 -3.25
C ILE A 427 25.42 28.59 -2.46
N PRO A 428 25.14 28.65 -1.14
CA PRO A 428 24.80 27.47 -0.36
C PRO A 428 23.59 26.72 -0.94
N THR A 429 23.77 25.42 -1.20
CA THR A 429 22.76 24.55 -1.83
C THR A 429 21.48 24.45 -1.02
N ASN A 430 21.54 24.61 0.30
CA ASN A 430 20.38 24.64 1.19
C ASN A 430 19.48 25.88 1.00
N THR A 431 20.00 26.94 0.36
CA THR A 431 19.23 28.15 0.01
C THR A 431 18.62 28.11 -1.39
N ILE A 432 18.91 27.09 -2.20
CA ILE A 432 18.41 26.98 -3.58
C ILE A 432 17.24 25.99 -3.61
N PRO A 433 16.12 26.25 -4.31
CA PRO A 433 15.07 25.25 -4.50
C PRO A 433 15.62 23.96 -5.12
N ARG A 434 15.22 22.79 -4.61
CA ARG A 434 15.79 21.50 -5.08
C ARG A 434 15.55 21.25 -6.56
N GLU A 435 14.38 21.62 -7.07
CA GLU A 435 14.05 21.49 -8.50
C GLU A 435 15.00 22.33 -9.37
N GLU A 436 15.29 23.55 -8.95
CA GLU A 436 16.18 24.47 -9.65
C GLU A 436 17.63 24.01 -9.59
N LEU A 437 18.09 23.57 -8.42
CA LEU A 437 19.41 22.96 -8.26
C LEU A 437 19.56 21.74 -9.16
N ARG A 438 18.62 20.79 -9.13
CA ARG A 438 18.71 19.53 -9.90
C ARG A 438 18.64 19.74 -11.41
N LYS A 439 18.03 20.82 -11.92
CA LYS A 439 18.10 21.19 -13.35
C LYS A 439 19.53 21.48 -13.81
N ALA A 440 20.41 21.93 -12.92
CA ALA A 440 21.82 22.15 -13.23
C ALA A 440 22.66 20.85 -13.26
N PHE A 441 22.10 19.72 -12.82
CA PHE A 441 22.80 18.44 -12.72
C PHE A 441 22.22 17.40 -13.70
N GLY A 442 23.10 16.63 -14.33
CA GLY A 442 22.76 15.38 -15.00
C GLY A 442 23.38 14.22 -14.25
N MET A 443 22.67 13.10 -14.19
CA MET A 443 23.12 11.91 -13.48
C MET A 443 22.97 10.68 -14.36
N VAL A 444 24.03 9.87 -14.39
CA VAL A 444 24.04 8.53 -14.99
C VAL A 444 24.50 7.57 -13.90
N LEU A 445 23.57 6.72 -13.45
CA LEU A 445 23.80 5.72 -12.42
C LEU A 445 24.45 4.47 -12.99
N GLN A 446 25.08 3.67 -12.11
CA GLN A 446 25.61 2.35 -12.42
C GLN A 446 24.49 1.41 -12.89
N ASP A 447 23.42 1.31 -12.10
CA ASP A 447 22.25 0.51 -12.46
C ASP A 447 21.30 1.37 -13.30
N THR A 448 21.24 1.09 -14.60
CA THR A 448 20.45 1.86 -15.55
C THR A 448 18.96 1.55 -15.39
N TRP A 449 18.12 2.59 -15.37
CA TRP A 449 16.68 2.44 -15.34
C TRP A 449 15.99 3.12 -16.53
N LEU A 450 15.22 2.32 -17.26
CA LEU A 450 14.34 2.73 -18.35
C LEU A 450 12.89 2.50 -17.95
N PHE A 451 12.05 3.51 -18.19
CA PHE A 451 10.62 3.40 -17.98
C PHE A 451 9.98 2.68 -19.15
N LYS A 452 8.90 1.95 -18.88
CA LYS A 452 8.08 1.37 -19.94
C LYS A 452 7.49 2.50 -20.80
N GLY A 453 7.93 2.59 -22.05
CA GLY A 453 7.58 3.69 -22.97
C GLY A 453 8.44 3.64 -24.23
N THR A 454 8.32 4.63 -25.11
CA THR A 454 9.16 4.64 -26.33
C THR A 454 10.61 5.00 -26.00
N VAL A 455 11.54 4.65 -26.89
CA VAL A 455 12.93 5.13 -26.81
C VAL A 455 12.97 6.67 -26.77
N ALA A 456 12.15 7.34 -27.58
CA ALA A 456 12.04 8.79 -27.60
C ALA A 456 11.61 9.36 -26.23
N ASP A 457 10.57 8.80 -25.62
CA ASP A 457 10.08 9.23 -24.30
C ASP A 457 11.14 9.03 -23.21
N ASN A 458 11.88 7.93 -23.27
CA ASN A 458 12.96 7.65 -22.33
C ASN A 458 14.12 8.64 -22.43
N ILE A 459 14.50 9.06 -23.64
CA ILE A 459 15.51 10.10 -23.85
C ILE A 459 14.96 11.47 -23.42
N ALA A 460 13.69 11.76 -23.74
CA ALA A 460 13.01 13.01 -23.40
C ALA A 460 12.59 13.13 -21.92
N TYR A 461 12.84 12.13 -21.08
CA TYR A 461 12.35 12.09 -19.70
C TYR A 461 12.74 13.33 -18.86
N GLY A 462 13.97 13.85 -19.05
CA GLY A 462 14.42 15.06 -18.34
C GLY A 462 13.93 16.38 -18.95
N ARG A 463 13.37 16.35 -20.16
CA ARG A 463 12.87 17.51 -20.90
C ARG A 463 11.80 17.09 -21.90
N ALA A 464 10.56 16.97 -21.41
CA ALA A 464 9.44 16.37 -22.14
C ALA A 464 9.00 17.17 -23.39
N ASP A 465 9.34 18.46 -23.45
CA ASP A 465 9.05 19.37 -24.57
C ASP A 465 10.13 19.36 -25.68
N ALA A 466 11.14 18.49 -25.57
CA ALA A 466 12.20 18.37 -26.56
C ALA A 466 11.66 17.97 -27.95
N SER A 467 12.13 18.68 -28.98
CA SER A 467 11.82 18.35 -30.36
C SER A 467 12.50 17.04 -30.80
N LYS A 468 11.96 16.41 -31.83
CA LYS A 468 12.52 15.17 -32.40
C LYS A 468 13.99 15.34 -32.83
N ASP A 469 14.35 16.51 -33.36
CA ASP A 469 15.72 16.79 -33.80
C ASP A 469 16.69 16.90 -32.62
N GLU A 470 16.25 17.47 -31.50
CA GLU A 470 17.05 17.52 -30.27
C GLU A 470 17.23 16.14 -29.65
N ILE A 471 16.18 15.29 -29.66
CA ILE A 471 16.26 13.89 -29.22
C ILE A 471 17.28 13.12 -30.05
N ILE A 472 17.22 13.25 -31.39
CA ILE A 472 18.19 12.63 -32.31
C ILE A 472 19.60 13.21 -32.08
N GLY A 473 19.71 14.52 -31.81
CA GLY A 473 20.97 15.18 -31.49
C GLY A 473 21.62 14.60 -30.23
N ALA A 474 20.86 14.48 -29.14
CA ALA A 474 21.31 13.86 -27.90
C ALA A 474 21.73 12.39 -28.11
N ALA A 475 20.94 11.65 -28.88
CA ALA A 475 21.25 10.25 -29.21
C ALA A 475 22.53 10.08 -30.04
N LYS A 476 22.84 11.02 -30.93
CA LYS A 476 24.11 11.03 -31.68
C LYS A 476 25.30 11.33 -30.79
N VAL A 477 25.18 12.31 -29.89
CA VAL A 477 26.24 12.63 -28.92
C VAL A 477 26.54 11.42 -28.04
N ALA A 478 25.49 10.76 -27.56
CA ALA A 478 25.57 9.56 -26.73
C ALA A 478 25.81 8.26 -27.52
N GLN A 479 26.18 8.32 -28.80
CA GLN A 479 26.47 7.14 -29.65
C GLN A 479 25.34 6.10 -29.79
N CYS A 480 24.09 6.42 -29.44
CA CYS A 480 22.96 5.48 -29.50
C CYS A 480 22.09 5.56 -30.76
N ASP A 481 22.15 6.66 -31.55
CA ASP A 481 21.32 6.82 -32.76
C ASP A 481 21.43 5.64 -33.74
N SER A 482 22.63 5.05 -33.86
CA SER A 482 22.91 3.99 -34.83
C SER A 482 22.19 2.66 -34.52
N PHE A 483 22.08 2.27 -33.25
CA PHE A 483 21.36 1.06 -32.86
C PHE A 483 19.87 1.34 -32.71
N ILE A 484 19.48 2.54 -32.24
CA ILE A 484 18.07 2.93 -32.13
C ILE A 484 17.38 2.78 -33.49
N ARG A 485 18.02 3.24 -34.58
CA ARG A 485 17.48 3.12 -35.95
C ARG A 485 17.32 1.68 -36.45
N LYS A 486 18.02 0.72 -35.84
CA LYS A 486 17.93 -0.71 -36.18
C LYS A 486 16.82 -1.43 -35.41
N LEU A 487 16.26 -0.79 -34.38
CA LEU A 487 15.11 -1.33 -33.67
C LEU A 487 13.88 -1.36 -34.60
N PRO A 488 12.92 -2.28 -34.39
CA PRO A 488 11.78 -2.48 -35.29
C PRO A 488 10.98 -1.22 -35.60
N GLN A 489 10.87 -0.29 -34.65
CA GLN A 489 10.15 0.98 -34.79
C GLN A 489 11.04 2.21 -34.57
N GLY A 490 12.37 2.03 -34.64
CA GLY A 490 13.31 3.12 -34.39
C GLY A 490 13.13 3.73 -33.00
N TYR A 491 13.03 5.06 -32.96
CA TYR A 491 12.76 5.85 -31.75
C TYR A 491 11.38 5.59 -31.12
N GLN A 492 10.43 5.01 -31.86
CA GLN A 492 9.09 4.68 -31.36
C GLN A 492 9.00 3.28 -30.78
N THR A 493 10.11 2.52 -30.77
CA THR A 493 10.15 1.20 -30.17
C THR A 493 9.84 1.31 -28.68
N VAL A 494 8.83 0.58 -28.22
CA VAL A 494 8.50 0.47 -26.80
C VAL A 494 9.53 -0.43 -26.13
N ILE A 495 10.16 0.09 -25.07
CA ILE A 495 11.20 -0.57 -24.30
C ILE A 495 10.86 -0.52 -22.81
N SER A 496 11.44 -1.44 -22.04
CA SER A 496 11.50 -1.41 -20.58
C SER A 496 12.86 -1.94 -20.14
N SER A 497 13.25 -1.73 -18.87
CA SER A 497 14.51 -2.29 -18.33
C SER A 497 14.53 -3.82 -18.35
N ASP A 498 13.35 -4.45 -18.24
CA ASP A 498 13.20 -5.89 -17.99
C ASP A 498 12.84 -6.69 -19.27
N ASP A 499 12.48 -6.04 -20.37
CA ASP A 499 11.98 -6.70 -21.60
C ASP A 499 13.09 -7.43 -22.38
N GLY A 500 14.37 -7.27 -22.01
CA GLY A 500 15.52 -7.92 -22.66
C GLY A 500 15.79 -7.47 -24.10
N ILE A 501 15.08 -6.45 -24.60
CA ILE A 501 15.22 -5.90 -25.96
C ILE A 501 16.58 -5.21 -26.16
N LEU A 502 17.11 -4.60 -25.09
CA LEU A 502 18.35 -3.84 -25.10
C LEU A 502 19.39 -4.50 -24.20
N SER A 503 20.64 -4.55 -24.66
CA SER A 503 21.78 -4.91 -23.84
C SER A 503 22.05 -3.86 -22.75
N GLN A 504 22.73 -4.24 -21.66
CA GLN A 504 23.08 -3.30 -20.58
C GLN A 504 23.85 -2.08 -21.09
N GLY A 505 24.79 -2.28 -22.02
CA GLY A 505 25.53 -1.17 -22.61
C GLY A 505 24.65 -0.23 -23.44
N GLU A 506 23.68 -0.75 -24.19
CA GLU A 506 22.70 0.09 -24.91
C GLU A 506 21.78 0.85 -23.95
N GLN A 507 21.36 0.24 -22.85
CA GLN A 507 20.60 0.93 -21.80
C GLN A 507 21.41 2.08 -21.20
N GLN A 508 22.71 1.88 -20.98
CA GLN A 508 23.62 2.92 -20.48
C GLN A 508 23.79 4.08 -21.49
N LEU A 509 23.91 3.78 -22.79
CA LEU A 509 23.96 4.84 -23.81
C LEU A 509 22.65 5.65 -23.86
N LEU A 510 21.48 5.02 -23.64
CA LEU A 510 20.20 5.73 -23.55
C LEU A 510 20.11 6.63 -22.31
N THR A 511 20.58 6.18 -21.15
CA THR A 511 20.60 7.03 -19.94
C THR A 511 21.60 8.18 -20.07
N ILE A 512 22.72 7.98 -20.77
CA ILE A 512 23.63 9.07 -21.16
C ILE A 512 22.92 10.07 -22.07
N ALA A 513 22.20 9.60 -23.11
CA ALA A 513 21.43 10.47 -24.00
C ALA A 513 20.39 11.31 -23.24
N ARG A 514 19.69 10.69 -22.27
CA ARG A 514 18.75 11.37 -21.37
C ARG A 514 19.41 12.51 -20.58
N ALA A 515 20.60 12.27 -20.03
CA ALA A 515 21.35 13.29 -19.30
C ALA A 515 21.93 14.38 -20.22
N VAL A 516 22.29 14.05 -21.46
CA VAL A 516 22.78 15.04 -22.44
C VAL A 516 21.68 16.00 -22.85
N LEU A 517 20.46 15.51 -23.05
CA LEU A 517 19.33 16.30 -23.54
C LEU A 517 18.97 17.47 -22.62
N THR A 518 19.14 17.32 -21.30
CA THR A 518 18.87 18.39 -20.33
C THR A 518 19.96 19.46 -20.30
N ASN A 519 21.09 19.23 -20.99
CA ASN A 519 22.25 20.11 -21.04
C ASN A 519 22.69 20.69 -19.68
N PRO A 520 22.97 19.84 -18.69
CA PRO A 520 23.32 20.26 -17.34
C PRO A 520 24.71 20.90 -17.29
N LYS A 521 24.97 21.66 -16.23
CA LYS A 521 26.29 22.27 -15.96
C LYS A 521 27.21 21.34 -15.20
N VAL A 522 26.64 20.45 -14.39
CA VAL A 522 27.35 19.43 -13.63
C VAL A 522 26.89 18.06 -14.07
N MET A 523 27.82 17.17 -14.37
CA MET A 523 27.55 15.77 -14.71
C MET A 523 28.01 14.87 -13.57
N ILE A 524 27.19 13.91 -13.19
CA ILE A 524 27.54 12.83 -12.27
C ILE A 524 27.47 11.52 -13.05
N LEU A 525 28.58 10.78 -13.05
CA LEU A 525 28.76 9.57 -13.83
C LEU A 525 29.24 8.46 -12.89
N ASP A 526 28.46 7.40 -12.77
CA ASP A 526 28.83 6.21 -12.00
C ASP A 526 29.24 5.08 -12.96
N GLU A 527 30.55 4.86 -13.10
CA GLU A 527 31.11 3.99 -14.13
C GLU A 527 31.20 2.54 -13.62
N ALA A 528 30.29 1.66 -14.06
CA ALA A 528 30.40 0.23 -13.84
C ALA A 528 30.85 -0.53 -15.11
N THR A 529 31.70 -1.54 -14.92
CA THR A 529 32.45 -2.22 -15.99
C THR A 529 32.08 -3.70 -16.20
N SER A 530 31.01 -4.20 -15.62
CA SER A 530 30.65 -5.62 -15.77
C SER A 530 29.75 -5.87 -16.99
N SER A 531 30.15 -6.85 -17.82
CA SER A 531 29.31 -7.50 -18.85
C SER A 531 28.90 -6.65 -20.07
N ILE A 532 29.78 -5.75 -20.53
CA ILE A 532 29.58 -4.97 -21.77
C ILE A 532 30.53 -5.49 -22.85
N ASP A 533 30.06 -5.61 -24.10
CA ASP A 533 30.92 -5.97 -25.23
C ASP A 533 31.90 -4.84 -25.57
N THR A 534 33.08 -5.19 -26.10
CA THR A 534 34.18 -4.24 -26.36
C THR A 534 33.80 -3.08 -27.29
N LYS A 535 32.85 -3.29 -28.21
CA LYS A 535 32.41 -2.24 -29.13
C LYS A 535 31.52 -1.25 -28.40
N THR A 536 30.48 -1.72 -27.71
CA THR A 536 29.60 -0.86 -26.93
C THR A 536 30.35 -0.15 -25.81
N GLU A 537 31.35 -0.80 -25.20
CA GLU A 537 32.27 -0.17 -24.25
C GLU A 537 33.00 1.04 -24.82
N LYS A 538 33.54 0.93 -26.04
CA LYS A 538 34.20 2.05 -26.72
C LYS A 538 33.21 3.18 -27.02
N ASP A 539 31.99 2.84 -27.43
CA ASP A 539 30.94 3.81 -27.69
C ASP A 539 30.55 4.55 -26.41
N ILE A 540 30.44 3.84 -25.27
CA ILE A 540 30.18 4.44 -23.94
C ILE A 540 31.31 5.38 -23.52
N GLN A 541 32.57 4.97 -23.64
CA GLN A 541 33.70 5.83 -23.30
C GLN A 541 33.73 7.10 -24.15
N THR A 542 33.43 6.97 -25.44
CA THR A 542 33.34 8.10 -26.37
C THR A 542 32.19 9.04 -25.98
N ALA A 543 31.03 8.47 -25.65
CA ALA A 543 29.88 9.22 -25.17
C ALA A 543 30.21 9.97 -23.88
N ILE A 544 30.77 9.29 -22.86
CA ILE A 544 31.19 9.89 -21.59
C ILE A 544 32.17 11.04 -21.81
N ALA A 545 33.22 10.84 -22.62
CA ALA A 545 34.17 11.90 -22.94
C ALA A 545 33.50 13.11 -23.64
N GLY A 546 32.55 12.87 -24.54
CA GLY A 546 31.75 13.92 -25.17
C GLY A 546 30.86 14.66 -24.18
N VAL A 547 30.25 13.95 -23.23
CA VAL A 547 29.37 14.49 -22.20
C VAL A 547 30.12 15.35 -21.18
N MET A 548 31.35 14.98 -20.82
CA MET A 548 32.18 15.73 -19.87
C MET A 548 32.71 17.06 -20.44
N LYS A 549 32.78 17.20 -21.77
CA LYS A 549 33.40 18.37 -22.40
C LYS A 549 32.62 19.65 -22.08
N GLY A 550 33.31 20.62 -21.47
CA GLY A 550 32.74 21.92 -21.12
C GLY A 550 31.78 21.88 -19.93
N ARG A 551 31.79 20.81 -19.13
CA ARG A 551 30.95 20.65 -17.93
C ARG A 551 31.80 20.23 -16.75
N THR A 552 31.43 20.65 -15.54
CA THR A 552 32.03 20.10 -14.34
C THR A 552 31.55 18.66 -14.20
N SER A 553 32.45 17.70 -14.05
CA SER A 553 32.07 16.28 -14.13
C SER A 553 32.61 15.53 -12.92
N PHE A 554 31.73 14.91 -12.14
CA PHE A 554 32.07 13.99 -11.05
C PHE A 554 31.93 12.57 -11.56
N VAL A 555 33.03 11.81 -11.55
CA VAL A 555 33.04 10.43 -12.03
C VAL A 555 33.44 9.49 -10.90
N ILE A 556 32.54 8.58 -10.51
CA ILE A 556 32.93 7.44 -9.67
C ILE A 556 33.70 6.50 -10.59
N ALA A 557 35.04 6.55 -10.47
CA ALA A 557 35.90 6.01 -11.49
C ALA A 557 36.33 4.58 -11.14
N HIS A 558 35.99 3.64 -12.03
CA HIS A 558 36.49 2.27 -12.02
C HIS A 558 37.49 2.00 -13.13
N ARG A 559 37.60 2.88 -14.14
CA ARG A 559 38.57 2.75 -15.22
C ARG A 559 39.80 3.63 -15.03
N LEU A 560 40.95 3.04 -15.31
CA LEU A 560 42.25 3.72 -15.29
C LEU A 560 42.29 4.97 -16.19
N SER A 561 41.71 4.89 -17.39
CA SER A 561 41.67 6.01 -18.34
C SER A 561 40.95 7.22 -17.76
N THR A 562 39.84 7.00 -17.06
CA THR A 562 39.04 8.04 -16.41
C THR A 562 39.82 8.68 -15.26
N ILE A 563 40.44 7.86 -14.42
CA ILE A 563 41.24 8.32 -13.28
C ILE A 563 42.44 9.13 -13.76
N ARG A 564 43.18 8.63 -14.75
CA ARG A 564 44.41 9.26 -15.26
C ARG A 564 44.14 10.63 -15.91
N ASN A 565 43.00 10.77 -16.58
CA ASN A 565 42.63 11.98 -17.30
C ASN A 565 41.85 12.99 -16.44
N ALA A 566 41.56 12.67 -15.17
CA ALA A 566 40.89 13.60 -14.28
C ALA A 566 41.80 14.74 -13.83
N ASP A 567 41.25 15.95 -13.78
CA ASP A 567 41.97 17.14 -13.31
C ASP A 567 42.17 17.12 -11.79
N LEU A 568 41.24 16.51 -11.07
CA LEU A 568 41.29 16.31 -9.62
C LEU A 568 40.82 14.90 -9.27
N ILE A 569 41.55 14.23 -8.40
CA ILE A 569 41.18 12.93 -7.85
C ILE A 569 40.86 13.14 -6.37
N LEU A 570 39.71 12.65 -5.92
CA LEU A 570 39.30 12.58 -4.52
C LEU A 570 39.38 11.12 -4.07
N VAL A 571 40.32 10.82 -3.18
CA VAL A 571 40.52 9.49 -2.63
C VAL A 571 39.76 9.39 -1.33
N MET A 572 38.70 8.59 -1.33
CA MET A 572 37.83 8.39 -0.18
C MET A 572 38.19 7.11 0.56
N ASP A 573 38.20 7.17 1.88
CA ASP A 573 38.28 6.00 2.75
C ASP A 573 37.47 6.24 4.02
N HIS A 574 36.73 5.22 4.47
CA HIS A 574 35.86 5.29 5.64
C HIS A 574 34.94 6.53 5.73
N GLY A 575 34.52 7.08 4.59
CA GLY A 575 33.59 8.21 4.48
C GLY A 575 34.26 9.58 4.32
N ASP A 576 35.55 9.73 4.58
CA ASP A 576 36.27 10.99 4.48
C ASP A 576 37.22 11.02 3.26
N ILE A 577 37.62 12.22 2.84
CA ILE A 577 38.63 12.41 1.79
C ILE A 577 40.01 12.36 2.44
N ILE A 578 40.77 11.29 2.18
CA ILE A 578 42.09 11.08 2.76
C ILE A 578 43.22 11.68 1.91
N GLU A 579 43.03 11.76 0.59
CA GLU A 579 43.99 12.33 -0.35
C GLU A 579 43.26 13.04 -1.49
N GLN A 580 43.84 14.12 -1.99
CA GLN A 580 43.34 14.80 -3.19
C GLN A 580 44.48 15.43 -4.00
N GLY A 581 44.35 15.43 -5.32
CA GLY A 581 45.36 15.97 -6.24
C GLY A 581 45.25 15.39 -7.64
N SER A 582 46.20 15.70 -8.52
CA SER A 582 46.29 15.08 -9.83
C SER A 582 46.86 13.66 -9.78
N HIS A 583 46.64 12.87 -10.84
CA HIS A 583 47.17 11.51 -10.95
C HIS A 583 48.69 11.43 -10.70
N ALA A 584 49.46 12.34 -11.31
CA ALA A 584 50.91 12.36 -11.19
C ALA A 584 51.37 12.71 -9.77
N GLU A 585 50.71 13.67 -9.10
CA GLU A 585 51.04 14.08 -7.74
C GLU A 585 50.76 12.99 -6.71
N LEU A 586 49.65 12.27 -6.87
CA LEU A 586 49.27 11.19 -5.96
C LEU A 586 50.13 9.95 -6.17
N LEU A 587 50.49 9.62 -7.42
CA LEU A 587 51.33 8.45 -7.72
C LEU A 587 52.81 8.65 -7.33
N ALA A 588 53.30 9.89 -7.33
CA ALA A 588 54.67 10.22 -6.92
C ALA A 588 54.91 10.01 -5.41
N ARG A 589 53.84 9.92 -4.62
CA ARG A 589 53.87 9.66 -3.17
C ARG A 589 53.64 8.17 -2.92
N ASP A 590 54.19 7.61 -1.84
CA ASP A 590 53.83 6.24 -1.39
C ASP A 590 52.50 6.24 -0.63
N SER A 591 51.46 6.72 -1.32
CA SER A 591 50.16 7.08 -0.76
C SER A 591 49.16 5.92 -0.84
N PHE A 592 47.98 6.06 -0.22
CA PHE A 592 46.88 5.11 -0.36
C PHE A 592 46.46 4.96 -1.82
N TYR A 593 46.37 6.07 -2.56
CA TYR A 593 46.12 6.06 -4.00
C TYR A 593 47.16 5.24 -4.76
N ALA A 594 48.45 5.45 -4.50
CA ALA A 594 49.51 4.72 -5.21
C ALA A 594 49.45 3.20 -4.95
N ARG A 595 49.10 2.77 -3.73
CA ARG A 595 48.87 1.36 -3.41
C ARG A 595 47.64 0.80 -4.11
N LEU A 596 46.52 1.52 -4.09
CA LEU A 596 45.29 1.13 -4.77
C LEU A 596 45.51 1.01 -6.28
N TYR A 597 46.24 1.97 -6.86
CA TYR A 597 46.67 1.97 -8.26
C TYR A 597 47.49 0.72 -8.60
N ARG A 598 48.55 0.43 -7.84
CA ARG A 598 49.41 -0.76 -8.05
C ARG A 598 48.67 -2.09 -7.84
N THR A 599 47.60 -2.11 -7.05
CA THR A 599 46.86 -3.36 -6.79
C THR A 599 45.78 -3.62 -7.83
N GLN A 600 45.14 -2.57 -8.36
CA GLN A 600 44.02 -2.73 -9.30
C GLN A 600 44.40 -2.56 -10.77
N PHE A 601 45.46 -1.82 -11.08
CA PHE A 601 45.72 -1.33 -12.45
C PHE A 601 47.15 -1.55 -12.97
N SER A 602 48.07 -2.13 -12.19
CA SER A 602 49.44 -2.45 -12.65
C SER A 602 49.62 -3.90 -13.06
#